data_AF-H1VSH8-F1
#
_entry.id   AF-H1VSH8-F1
#
_cell.length_a   1.000
_cell.length_b   1.000
_cell.length_c   1.000
_cell.angle_alpha   90.00
_cell.angle_beta   90.00
_cell.angle_gamma   90.00
#
_symmetry.space_group_name_H-M   'P 1'
#
loop_
_entity.id
_entity.type
_entity.pdbx_description
1 polymer ?
#
loop_
_entity_poly.entity_id
_entity_poly.type
_entity_poly.pdbx_seq_one_letter_code
_entity_poly.pdbx_strand_id
1 'polypeptide(L)'
;FFYPSTEWHMAQPFDCFCGTPSCRGTIGGARDMPRAQLEGLWLNGHIRELLEDRDAGIPSGNDSDPTAQALRDALKAAEHVVEAARSALRSYNEAAGRGNGQQQQQQQQQTTKNGINGTKAMGLLSSASREQPGAVGAGRNGASARELGGEMGGDTRAA
;
A
#
# COMPACT_ATOMS: atom_id res chain seq x y z
N PHE A 1 44.52 13.23 12.08
CA PHE A 1 43.29 13.55 12.83
C PHE A 1 42.18 13.81 11.82
N PHE A 2 40.96 13.29 12.03
CA PHE A 2 39.85 13.39 11.07
C PHE A 2 38.67 14.08 11.75
N TYR A 3 38.47 15.38 11.49
CA TYR A 3 37.42 16.19 12.13
C TYR A 3 36.00 15.60 12.04
N PRO A 4 35.58 15.02 10.90
CA PRO A 4 34.26 14.39 10.80
C PRO A 4 34.07 13.16 11.70
N SER A 5 35.10 12.67 12.40
CA SER A 5 34.92 11.62 13.42
C SER A 5 34.28 12.13 14.72
N THR A 6 34.37 13.43 14.99
CA THR A 6 33.91 14.05 16.24
C THR A 6 33.05 15.30 16.03
N GLU A 7 33.08 15.91 14.84
CA GLU A 7 32.33 17.12 14.52
C GLU A 7 31.26 16.87 13.46
N TRP A 8 30.02 17.22 13.78
CA TRP A 8 28.89 17.08 12.87
C TRP A 8 28.94 18.10 11.73
N HIS A 9 29.16 19.37 12.10
CA HIS A 9 29.24 20.50 11.19
C HIS A 9 30.35 21.44 11.67
N MET A 10 31.26 21.76 10.77
CA MET A 10 32.39 22.65 11.04
C MET A 10 31.98 24.09 10.76
N ALA A 11 32.38 25.01 11.65
CA ALA A 11 32.14 26.44 11.43
C ALA A 11 32.89 26.97 10.20
N GLN A 12 34.05 26.39 9.88
CA GLN A 12 34.89 26.78 8.75
C GLN A 12 35.40 25.51 8.03
N PRO A 13 34.72 25.07 6.96
CA PRO A 13 35.21 23.99 6.11
C PRO A 13 36.53 24.35 5.41
N PHE A 14 37.33 23.34 5.08
CA PHE A 14 38.61 23.52 4.37
C PHE A 14 38.80 22.47 3.27
N ASP A 15 39.59 22.80 2.25
CA ASP A 15 39.95 21.84 1.20
C ASP A 15 41.13 20.97 1.61
N CYS A 16 40.98 19.66 1.45
CA CYS A 16 42.06 18.71 1.71
C CYS A 16 43.04 18.66 0.53
N PHE A 17 44.32 18.91 0.81
CA PHE A 17 45.41 18.87 -0.16
C PHE A 17 46.34 17.64 0.02
N CYS A 18 45.84 16.54 0.58
CA CYS A 18 46.68 15.37 0.90
C CYS A 18 47.21 14.62 -0.34
N GLY A 19 46.65 14.85 -1.53
CA GLY A 19 47.12 14.29 -2.81
C GLY A 19 46.93 12.78 -2.97
N THR A 20 46.22 12.12 -2.05
CA THR A 20 45.96 10.68 -2.15
C THR A 20 44.79 10.39 -3.11
N PRO A 21 44.74 9.21 -3.76
CA PRO A 21 43.61 8.83 -4.60
C PRO A 21 42.30 8.69 -3.80
N SER A 22 42.40 8.51 -2.48
CA SER A 22 41.30 8.47 -1.52
C SER A 22 41.00 9.82 -0.86
N CYS A 23 41.48 10.93 -1.43
CA CYS A 23 41.22 12.26 -0.91
C CYS A 23 39.70 12.54 -0.88
N ARG A 24 39.23 13.13 0.22
CA ARG A 24 37.81 13.46 0.43
C ARG A 24 37.44 14.87 -0.04
N GLY A 25 38.38 15.62 -0.61
CA GLY A 25 38.15 17.00 -1.06
C GLY A 25 37.88 17.93 0.12
N THR A 26 36.77 18.65 0.10
CA THR A 26 36.40 19.61 1.14
C THR A 26 35.91 18.90 2.41
N ILE A 27 36.43 19.32 3.56
CA ILE A 27 36.11 18.77 4.88
C ILE A 27 35.25 19.79 5.64
N GLY A 28 33.95 19.51 5.76
CA GLY A 28 32.98 20.38 6.45
C GLY A 28 32.32 19.77 7.69
N GLY A 29 32.67 18.54 8.05
CA GLY A 29 32.05 17.76 9.13
C GLY A 29 31.36 16.49 8.61
N ALA A 30 30.82 15.68 9.52
CA ALA A 30 30.18 14.41 9.17
C ALA A 30 28.86 14.59 8.39
N ARG A 31 28.15 15.69 8.63
CA ARG A 31 26.86 16.00 7.99
C ARG A 31 26.94 16.01 6.47
N ASP A 32 28.03 16.54 5.93
CA ASP A 32 28.17 16.83 4.50
C ASP A 32 28.92 15.71 3.76
N MET A 33 29.31 14.64 4.46
CA MET A 33 29.99 13.49 3.88
C MET A 33 29.03 12.32 3.61
N PRO A 34 29.17 11.63 2.45
CA PRO A 34 28.44 10.41 2.16
C PRO A 34 28.93 9.25 3.05
N ARG A 35 28.04 8.29 3.36
CA ARG A 35 28.37 7.09 4.15
C ARG A 35 29.61 6.37 3.65
N ALA A 36 29.76 6.22 2.34
CA ALA A 36 30.92 5.57 1.73
C ALA A 36 32.27 6.25 2.06
N GLN A 37 32.30 7.56 2.29
CA GLN A 37 33.51 8.26 2.71
C GLN A 37 33.80 8.12 4.21
N LEU A 38 32.78 7.82 5.02
CA LEU A 38 32.89 7.63 6.47
C LEU A 38 33.10 6.15 6.85
N GLU A 39 32.85 5.24 5.91
CA GLU A 39 32.99 3.80 6.09
C GLU A 39 34.43 3.39 6.41
N GLY A 40 34.58 2.45 7.35
CA GLY A 40 35.88 1.96 7.80
C GLY A 40 36.66 2.93 8.71
N LEU A 41 36.11 4.13 8.99
CA LEU A 41 36.71 5.07 9.92
C LEU A 41 36.06 4.96 11.29
N TRP A 42 36.86 5.21 12.33
CA TRP A 42 36.31 5.36 13.66
C TRP A 42 35.53 6.68 13.75
N LEU A 43 34.30 6.60 14.25
CA LEU A 43 33.40 7.72 14.49
C LEU A 43 32.93 7.66 15.95
N ASN A 44 32.80 8.83 16.58
CA ASN A 44 32.20 8.94 17.90
C ASN A 44 30.73 8.48 17.87
N GLY A 45 30.24 7.93 18.98
CA GLY A 45 28.86 7.46 19.10
C GLY A 45 27.82 8.53 18.75
N HIS A 46 28.03 9.78 19.18
CA HIS A 46 27.13 10.89 18.87
C HIS A 46 27.07 11.21 17.37
N ILE A 47 28.21 11.13 16.66
CA ILE A 47 28.23 11.33 15.21
C ILE A 47 27.50 10.21 14.48
N ARG A 48 27.58 8.97 14.95
CA ARG A 48 26.84 7.84 14.35
C ARG A 48 25.34 8.02 14.49
N GLU A 49 24.88 8.41 15.67
CA GLU A 49 23.47 8.71 15.95
C GLU A 49 22.95 9.83 15.01
N LEU A 50 23.68 10.94 14.89
CA LEU A 50 23.29 12.03 13.97
C LEU A 50 23.25 11.60 12.50
N LEU A 51 24.15 10.72 12.07
CA LEU A 51 24.12 10.15 10.72
C LEU A 51 22.89 9.25 10.52
N GLU A 52 22.54 8.46 11.54
CA GLU A 52 21.34 7.60 11.52
C GLU A 52 20.07 8.44 11.42
N ASP A 53 19.94 9.50 12.23
CA ASP A 53 18.80 10.43 12.17
C ASP A 53 18.70 11.12 10.81
N ARG A 54 19.83 11.60 10.27
CA ARG A 54 19.88 12.22 8.94
C ARG A 54 19.38 11.25 7.87
N ASP A 55 19.84 10.01 7.91
CA ASP A 55 19.54 9.03 6.88
C ASP A 55 18.14 8.41 7.05
N ALA A 56 17.64 8.29 8.28
CA ALA A 56 16.25 7.89 8.55
C ALA A 56 15.24 8.93 8.05
N GLY A 57 15.61 10.22 8.09
CA GLY A 57 14.81 11.31 7.53
C GLY A 57 14.79 11.38 6.00
N ILE A 58 15.70 10.67 5.32
CA ILE A 58 15.66 10.50 3.88
C ILE A 58 14.91 9.19 3.60
N PRO A 59 13.61 9.22 3.23
CA PRO A 59 12.97 8.00 2.75
C PRO A 59 13.78 7.55 1.54
N SER A 60 14.45 6.40 1.64
CA SER A 60 15.12 5.78 0.52
C SER A 60 14.15 5.80 -0.64
N GLY A 61 14.50 6.44 -1.77
CA GLY A 61 13.55 6.78 -2.85
C GLY A 61 12.78 5.61 -3.49
N ASN A 62 13.00 4.38 -3.02
CA ASN A 62 12.23 3.18 -3.34
C ASN A 62 10.97 2.99 -2.47
N ASP A 63 10.93 3.56 -1.26
CA ASP A 63 9.81 3.41 -0.32
C ASP A 63 8.73 4.47 -0.54
N SER A 64 9.10 5.60 -1.14
CA SER A 64 8.22 6.74 -1.44
C SER A 64 7.74 6.79 -2.90
N ASP A 65 8.09 5.83 -3.76
CA ASP A 65 7.46 5.72 -5.08
C ASP A 65 6.04 5.14 -4.93
N PRO A 66 4.99 5.96 -5.15
CA PRO A 66 3.61 5.50 -5.02
C PRO A 66 3.29 4.37 -6.00
N THR A 67 3.98 4.31 -7.15
CA THR A 67 3.78 3.29 -8.17
C THR A 67 4.33 1.95 -7.69
N ALA A 68 5.58 1.93 -7.22
CA ALA A 68 6.18 0.73 -6.65
C ALA A 68 5.37 0.20 -5.45
N GLN A 69 4.84 1.09 -4.61
CA GLN A 69 3.98 0.71 -3.51
C GLN A 69 2.66 0.07 -3.99
N ALA A 70 1.98 0.68 -4.95
CA ALA A 70 0.75 0.14 -5.52
C ALA A 70 0.97 -1.25 -6.17
N LEU A 71 2.11 -1.46 -6.83
CA LEU A 71 2.46 -2.76 -7.42
C LEU A 71 2.69 -3.83 -6.35
N ARG A 72 3.36 -3.50 -5.24
CA ARG A 72 3.53 -4.41 -4.09
C ARG A 72 2.19 -4.80 -3.47
N ASP A 73 1.28 -3.84 -3.33
CA ASP A 73 -0.04 -4.08 -2.76
C ASP A 73 -0.92 -4.93 -3.70
N ALA A 74 -0.82 -4.70 -5.01
CA ALA A 74 -1.49 -5.53 -6.01
C ALA A 74 -1.02 -6.99 -5.96
N LEU A 75 0.28 -7.24 -5.76
CA LEU A 75 0.82 -8.58 -5.60
C LEU A 75 0.28 -9.28 -4.34
N LYS A 76 0.27 -8.60 -3.19
CA LYS A 76 -0.32 -9.13 -1.95
C LYS A 76 -1.81 -9.46 -2.12
N ALA A 77 -2.56 -8.59 -2.79
CA ALA A 77 -3.97 -8.85 -3.07
C ALA A 77 -4.15 -10.11 -3.94
N ALA A 78 -3.29 -10.31 -4.95
CA ALA A 78 -3.30 -11.52 -5.76
C ALA A 78 -2.97 -12.78 -4.93
N GLU A 79 -2.00 -12.71 -4.01
CA GLU A 79 -1.69 -13.81 -3.09
C GLU A 79 -2.89 -14.19 -2.22
N HIS A 80 -3.59 -13.20 -1.67
CA HIS A 80 -4.81 -13.44 -0.90
C HIS A 80 -5.91 -14.10 -1.72
N VAL A 81 -6.10 -13.70 -2.98
CA VAL A 81 -7.07 -14.34 -3.89
C VAL A 81 -6.70 -15.79 -4.17
N VAL A 82 -5.42 -16.08 -4.42
CA VAL A 82 -4.94 -17.45 -4.64
C VAL A 82 -5.17 -18.32 -3.40
N GLU A 83 -4.86 -17.81 -2.21
CA GLU A 83 -5.08 -18.56 -0.97
C GLU A 83 -6.58 -18.78 -0.69
N ALA A 84 -7.42 -17.77 -0.96
CA ALA A 84 -8.86 -17.90 -0.88
C ALA A 84 -9.38 -19.00 -1.84
N ALA A 85 -8.94 -18.98 -3.10
CA ALA A 85 -9.32 -19.98 -4.09
C ALA A 85 -8.87 -21.39 -3.68
N ARG A 86 -7.64 -21.52 -3.17
CA ARG A 86 -7.11 -22.79 -2.67
C ARG A 86 -7.92 -23.33 -1.49
N SER A 87 -8.29 -22.46 -0.55
CA SER A 87 -9.10 -22.83 0.61
C SER A 87 -10.51 -23.30 0.20
N ALA A 88 -11.13 -22.60 -0.76
CA ALA A 88 -12.44 -22.97 -1.29
C ALA A 88 -12.40 -24.34 -1.98
N LEU A 89 -11.35 -24.63 -2.76
CA LEU A 89 -11.18 -25.93 -3.40
C LEU A 89 -11.06 -27.07 -2.39
N ARG A 90 -10.35 -26.84 -1.27
CA ARG A 90 -10.23 -27.82 -0.19
C ARG A 90 -11.60 -28.15 0.40
N SER A 91 -12.37 -27.13 0.77
CA SER A 91 -13.71 -27.30 1.33
C SER A 91 -14.67 -27.97 0.34
N TYR A 92 -14.56 -27.66 -0.95
CA TYR A 92 -15.35 -28.34 -1.99
C TYR A 92 -15.02 -29.84 -2.06
N ASN A 93 -13.74 -30.21 -2.05
CA ASN A 93 -13.34 -31.62 -2.09
C ASN A 93 -13.79 -32.38 -0.83
N GLU A 94 -13.69 -31.74 0.35
CA GLU A 94 -14.23 -32.30 1.59
C GLU A 94 -15.75 -32.51 1.51
N ALA A 95 -16.49 -31.57 0.92
CA ALA A 95 -17.93 -31.70 0.72
C ALA A 95 -18.29 -32.79 -0.31
N ALA A 96 -17.54 -32.90 -1.40
CA ALA A 96 -17.71 -33.94 -2.42
C ALA A 96 -17.37 -35.34 -1.86
N GLY A 97 -16.37 -35.43 -0.97
CA GLY A 97 -15.99 -36.67 -0.29
C GLY A 97 -16.99 -37.14 0.78
N ARG A 98 -17.85 -36.24 1.31
CA ARG A 98 -18.91 -36.58 2.27
C ARG A 98 -20.09 -37.37 1.67
N GLY A 99 -20.09 -37.62 0.37
CA GLY A 99 -21.04 -38.52 -0.28
C GLY A 99 -20.85 -40.02 0.04
N ASN A 100 -19.78 -40.43 0.73
CA ASN A 100 -19.48 -41.86 0.95
C ASN A 100 -19.05 -42.26 2.38
N GLY A 101 -19.45 -41.53 3.42
CA GLY A 101 -19.26 -42.05 4.80
C GLY A 101 -19.36 -41.03 5.94
N GLN A 102 -20.51 -41.06 6.62
CA GLN A 102 -20.78 -40.79 8.05
C GLN A 102 -20.31 -39.50 8.76
N GLN A 103 -21.07 -39.21 9.82
CA GLN A 103 -21.15 -38.01 10.64
C GLN A 103 -20.05 -37.90 11.71
N GLN A 104 -20.00 -36.71 12.34
CA GLN A 104 -19.26 -36.27 13.55
C GLN A 104 -17.85 -35.73 13.26
N GLN A 105 -17.42 -34.56 13.74
CA GLN A 105 -17.69 -33.92 15.03
C GLN A 105 -17.55 -32.38 14.93
N GLN A 106 -18.29 -31.69 15.78
CA GLN A 106 -18.22 -30.25 16.05
C GLN A 106 -16.88 -29.88 16.70
N GLN A 107 -16.29 -28.75 16.30
CA GLN A 107 -15.76 -27.81 17.30
C GLN A 107 -15.65 -26.38 16.75
N GLN A 108 -15.81 -25.47 17.69
CA GLN A 108 -16.30 -24.10 17.60
C GLN A 108 -15.17 -23.16 18.01
N GLN A 109 -14.98 -22.05 17.29
CA GLN A 109 -14.55 -20.74 17.83
C GLN A 109 -14.52 -19.68 16.72
N GLN A 110 -15.58 -18.87 16.65
CA GLN A 110 -15.57 -17.44 17.03
C GLN A 110 -14.92 -16.54 15.97
N THR A 111 -15.76 -15.98 15.10
CA THR A 111 -15.45 -14.73 14.41
C THR A 111 -16.53 -13.72 14.77
N THR A 112 -16.06 -12.54 15.13
CA THR A 112 -16.77 -11.44 15.72
C THR A 112 -17.85 -10.89 14.80
N LYS A 113 -18.90 -10.41 15.46
CA LYS A 113 -20.14 -9.86 14.91
C LYS A 113 -19.87 -8.63 14.06
N ASN A 114 -20.46 -8.56 12.87
CA ASN A 114 -21.38 -7.47 12.50
C ASN A 114 -22.22 -7.85 11.27
N GLY A 115 -23.54 -7.97 11.48
CA GLY A 115 -24.55 -8.15 10.42
C GLY A 115 -24.68 -6.90 9.54
N ILE A 116 -25.37 -6.95 8.39
CA ILE A 116 -26.84 -7.01 8.36
C ILE A 116 -27.39 -7.67 7.09
N ASN A 117 -28.45 -8.43 7.37
CA ASN A 117 -29.37 -9.23 6.58
C ASN A 117 -30.05 -8.53 5.39
N GLY A 118 -30.36 -9.31 4.35
CA GLY A 118 -31.23 -8.88 3.23
C GLY A 118 -31.54 -9.99 2.23
N THR A 119 -32.20 -11.05 2.69
CA THR A 119 -32.94 -12.10 1.93
C THR A 119 -33.56 -11.60 0.61
N LYS A 120 -33.62 -12.34 -0.50
CA LYS A 120 -34.50 -13.52 -0.72
C LYS A 120 -33.98 -14.46 -1.82
N ALA A 121 -34.09 -15.76 -1.54
CA ALA A 121 -34.04 -16.85 -2.52
C ALA A 121 -35.46 -17.27 -2.95
N MET A 122 -35.52 -18.13 -3.99
CA MET A 122 -36.66 -18.67 -4.79
C MET A 122 -36.91 -17.87 -6.07
N GLY A 123 -36.63 -18.34 -7.29
CA GLY A 123 -36.40 -19.69 -7.80
C GLY A 123 -37.38 -19.93 -8.96
N LEU A 124 -36.89 -20.31 -10.15
CA LEU A 124 -37.49 -21.30 -11.08
C LEU A 124 -36.87 -21.24 -12.49
N LEU A 125 -36.32 -22.39 -12.91
CA LEU A 125 -36.54 -23.07 -14.20
C LEU A 125 -36.52 -22.25 -15.50
N SER A 126 -35.48 -22.47 -16.33
CA SER A 126 -35.58 -23.24 -17.60
C SER A 126 -34.61 -22.73 -18.68
N SER A 127 -33.84 -23.67 -19.21
CA SER A 127 -33.13 -23.63 -20.47
C SER A 127 -34.05 -23.32 -21.67
N ALA A 128 -33.63 -22.45 -22.60
CA ALA A 128 -33.46 -22.76 -24.03
C ALA A 128 -33.35 -21.50 -24.93
N SER A 129 -32.32 -21.52 -25.79
CA SER A 129 -32.31 -21.07 -27.20
C SER A 129 -32.22 -19.57 -27.58
N ARG A 130 -31.00 -19.22 -28.05
CA ARG A 130 -30.64 -18.76 -29.41
C ARG A 130 -31.12 -17.37 -29.92
N GLU A 131 -30.10 -16.55 -30.20
CA GLU A 131 -29.99 -15.32 -31.04
C GLU A 131 -30.83 -15.36 -32.34
N GLN A 132 -31.37 -14.30 -32.98
CA GLN A 132 -31.04 -12.86 -33.19
C GLN A 132 -32.18 -12.26 -34.12
N PRO A 133 -32.14 -11.04 -34.74
CA PRO A 133 -32.26 -9.66 -34.24
C PRO A 133 -33.35 -8.78 -34.95
N GLY A 134 -33.59 -7.55 -34.43
CA GLY A 134 -33.90 -6.36 -35.25
C GLY A 134 -35.19 -5.56 -34.95
N ALA A 135 -35.07 -4.43 -34.23
CA ALA A 135 -35.61 -3.11 -34.59
C ALA A 135 -35.58 -2.10 -33.40
N VAL A 136 -34.58 -1.22 -33.43
CA VAL A 136 -34.55 0.22 -33.09
C VAL A 136 -35.61 0.82 -32.15
N GLY A 137 -35.16 1.49 -31.07
CA GLY A 137 -35.77 2.77 -30.66
C GLY A 137 -35.92 3.06 -29.17
N ALA A 138 -34.99 3.88 -28.64
CA ALA A 138 -35.19 4.89 -27.58
C ALA A 138 -35.64 4.43 -26.17
N GLY A 139 -34.66 4.31 -25.27
CA GLY A 139 -34.89 4.27 -23.82
C GLY A 139 -35.29 5.63 -23.25
N ARG A 140 -36.24 5.64 -22.30
CA ARG A 140 -36.54 6.75 -21.37
C ARG A 140 -37.32 6.21 -20.16
N ASN A 141 -36.65 5.57 -19.21
CA ASN A 141 -37.27 5.37 -17.89
C ASN A 141 -37.09 6.67 -17.10
N GLY A 142 -38.19 7.42 -17.03
CA GLY A 142 -38.26 8.76 -16.48
C GLY A 142 -37.82 8.83 -15.01
N ALA A 143 -37.12 9.91 -14.71
CA ALA A 143 -36.86 10.38 -13.37
C ALA A 143 -38.17 10.42 -12.57
N SER A 144 -38.22 9.69 -11.46
CA SER A 144 -39.32 9.76 -10.51
C SER A 144 -39.26 11.10 -9.78
N ALA A 145 -40.03 12.09 -10.26
CA ALA A 145 -40.74 13.14 -9.54
C ALA A 145 -40.19 13.64 -8.17
N ARG A 146 -38.89 13.92 -8.04
CA ARG A 146 -38.30 14.62 -6.89
C ARG A 146 -37.42 15.81 -7.27
N GLU A 147 -37.47 16.22 -8.54
CA GLU A 147 -37.02 17.53 -8.98
C GLU A 147 -38.21 18.49 -9.01
N LEU A 148 -38.51 19.15 -7.89
CA LEU A 148 -39.15 20.48 -7.87
C LEU A 148 -38.88 21.11 -6.49
N GLY A 149 -37.79 21.86 -6.40
CA GLY A 149 -37.43 22.61 -5.19
C GLY A 149 -36.15 23.42 -5.40
N GLY A 150 -36.19 24.39 -6.31
CA GLY A 150 -35.16 25.42 -6.39
C GLY A 150 -35.47 26.55 -5.41
N GLU A 151 -34.51 26.90 -4.56
CA GLU A 151 -34.40 28.18 -3.83
C GLU A 151 -32.91 28.38 -3.48
N MET A 152 -32.15 29.18 -4.26
CA MET A 152 -31.83 30.60 -4.04
C MET A 152 -31.22 30.95 -2.67
N GLY A 153 -29.89 31.11 -2.65
CA GLY A 153 -29.13 31.86 -1.64
C GLY A 153 -27.64 31.50 -1.77
N GLY A 154 -26.72 32.33 -2.25
CA GLY A 154 -26.64 33.78 -2.20
C GLY A 154 -25.27 34.11 -1.62
N ASP A 155 -24.21 33.92 -2.40
CA ASP A 155 -22.84 34.29 -2.05
C ASP A 155 -22.77 35.79 -1.76
N THR A 156 -22.57 36.16 -0.50
CA THR A 156 -22.08 37.50 -0.15
C THR A 156 -20.79 37.34 0.65
N ARG A 157 -19.68 37.63 -0.02
CA ARG A 157 -18.40 37.95 0.62
C ARG A 157 -18.57 39.23 1.43
N ALA A 158 -18.16 39.22 2.70
CA ALA A 158 -17.83 40.44 3.42
C ALA A 158 -16.32 40.70 3.29
N ALA A 159 -16.00 41.97 3.06
CA ALA A 159 -14.66 42.54 2.92
C ALA A 159 -13.88 42.56 4.24
#